data_AF-A0AAD9UG05-F1
#
_entry.id   AF-A0AAD9UG05-F1
#
_cell.length_a   1.000
_cell.length_b   1.000
_cell.length_c   1.000
_cell.angle_alpha   90.00
_cell.angle_beta   90.00
_cell.angle_gamma   90.00
#
_symmetry.space_group_name_H-M   'P 1'
#
loop_
_entity.id
_entity.type
_entity.pdbx_description
1 polymer ?
#
loop_
_entity_poly.entity_id
_entity_poly.type
_entity_poly.pdbx_seq_one_letter_code
_entity_poly.pdbx_strand_id
1 'polypeptide(L)'
;MTGYVMFRKDRLGRRGDGVILYIKESIQAYEIKLEKEAECEEAVWCNIVTGNSTLTVGLVYRSRNISIEENEKIHNAIKEVSKRDCIIMGDFNHWHIQWTSLQSTGREDQEFFNLVQDTFLSQHVLEATRDENVLDIVLSSQKEFVDNVKICEPLGCSDHNQIHFIIKVKGERNRKIRYRKTFHKGRYKDMREYLAKIDWNKTLKNKTATECWNILKSEIDCVVDKFVPLIKQGKLSKKKHLSKEAIRKIKYKQIMWKRWMMT
;
A
#
# COMPACT_ATOMS: atom_id res chain seq x y z
N MET A 1 -4.01 4.38 -11.76
CA MET A 1 -2.66 3.83 -12.04
C MET A 1 -2.77 2.31 -12.07
N THR A 2 -2.27 1.63 -13.10
CA THR A 2 -2.42 0.16 -13.23
C THR A 2 -1.77 -0.56 -12.04
N GLY A 3 -2.48 -1.51 -11.42
CA GLY A 3 -1.96 -2.28 -10.28
C GLY A 3 -2.24 -1.67 -8.90
N TYR A 4 -3.04 -0.59 -8.83
CA TYR A 4 -3.39 0.12 -7.60
C TYR A 4 -4.88 0.44 -7.55
N VAL A 5 -5.49 0.19 -6.39
CA VAL A 5 -6.78 0.73 -5.97
C VAL A 5 -6.56 2.14 -5.43
N MET A 6 -7.44 3.06 -5.80
CA MET A 6 -7.36 4.48 -5.47
C MET A 6 -8.55 4.85 -4.58
N PHE A 7 -8.26 5.40 -3.40
CA PHE A 7 -9.23 6.00 -2.50
C PHE A 7 -8.93 7.50 -2.46
N ARG A 8 -9.93 8.35 -2.71
CA ARG A 8 -9.71 9.80 -2.83
C ARG A 8 -10.91 10.60 -2.32
N LYS A 9 -10.62 11.78 -1.78
CA LYS A 9 -11.61 12.83 -1.49
C LYS A 9 -11.10 14.12 -2.11
N ASP A 10 -11.93 14.71 -2.95
CA ASP A 10 -11.64 15.96 -3.65
C ASP A 10 -12.42 17.09 -2.99
N ARG A 11 -11.81 18.26 -2.80
CA ARG A 11 -12.56 19.43 -2.31
C ARG A 11 -13.48 19.98 -3.41
N LEU A 12 -14.74 20.21 -3.09
CA LEU A 12 -15.70 20.80 -4.02
C LEU A 12 -15.34 22.28 -4.30
N GLY A 13 -15.30 22.66 -5.58
CA GLY A 13 -15.18 24.06 -5.99
C GLY A 13 -13.78 24.69 -5.95
N ARG A 14 -12.73 23.93 -5.62
CA ARG A 14 -11.33 24.41 -5.65
C ARG A 14 -10.46 23.52 -6.55
N ARG A 15 -9.49 24.12 -7.23
CA ARG A 15 -8.52 23.39 -8.07
C ARG A 15 -7.26 23.16 -7.26
N GLY A 16 -6.87 21.90 -7.05
CA GLY A 16 -5.56 21.54 -6.49
C GLY A 16 -5.52 21.07 -5.04
N ASP A 17 -6.65 20.71 -4.42
CA ASP A 17 -6.69 20.21 -3.05
C ASP A 17 -7.49 18.90 -2.94
N GLY A 18 -7.01 18.00 -2.08
CA GLY A 18 -7.66 16.73 -1.76
C GLY A 18 -6.66 15.68 -1.29
N VAL A 19 -7.18 14.61 -0.69
CA VAL A 19 -6.37 13.47 -0.24
C VAL A 19 -6.53 12.31 -1.20
N ILE A 20 -5.42 11.60 -1.44
CA ILE A 20 -5.40 10.41 -2.29
C ILE A 20 -4.52 9.32 -1.69
N LEU A 21 -5.11 8.16 -1.50
CA LEU A 21 -4.46 6.96 -1.01
C LEU A 21 -4.42 5.89 -2.10
N TYR A 22 -3.22 5.53 -2.53
CA TYR A 22 -2.99 4.43 -3.47
C TYR A 22 -2.57 3.16 -2.74
N ILE A 23 -3.40 2.12 -2.82
CA ILE A 23 -3.12 0.79 -2.26
C ILE A 23 -2.93 -0.20 -3.40
N LYS A 24 -1.87 -1.00 -3.35
CA LYS A 24 -1.59 -1.99 -4.39
C LYS A 24 -2.71 -3.03 -4.45
N GLU A 25 -3.20 -3.38 -5.65
CA GLU A 25 -4.31 -4.35 -5.86
C GLU A 25 -4.06 -5.74 -5.22
N SER A 26 -2.81 -6.10 -4.97
CA SER A 26 -2.47 -7.35 -4.27
C SER A 26 -2.74 -7.32 -2.77
N ILE A 27 -3.09 -6.15 -2.22
CA ILE A 27 -3.44 -5.93 -0.82
C ILE A 27 -4.96 -5.77 -0.76
N GLN A 28 -5.62 -6.56 0.09
CA GLN A 28 -7.04 -6.43 0.30
C GLN A 28 -7.30 -5.19 1.15
N ALA A 29 -8.00 -4.20 0.58
CA ALA A 29 -8.37 -2.99 1.28
C ALA A 29 -9.75 -2.50 0.83
N TYR A 30 -10.47 -1.85 1.75
CA TYR A 30 -11.76 -1.22 1.49
C TYR A 30 -11.91 0.05 2.33
N GLU A 31 -12.61 1.04 1.78
CA GLU A 31 -12.93 2.29 2.48
C GLU A 31 -13.90 2.01 3.63
N ILE A 32 -13.72 2.69 4.76
CA ILE A 32 -14.66 2.65 5.88
C ILE A 32 -15.38 3.98 6.02
N LYS A 33 -16.62 3.91 6.51
CA LYS A 33 -17.39 5.08 6.91
C LYS A 33 -17.29 5.24 8.41
N LEU A 34 -17.00 6.45 8.85
CA LEU A 34 -16.99 6.84 10.25
C LEU A 34 -18.37 7.32 10.68
N GLU A 35 -18.53 7.58 11.97
CA GLU A 35 -19.71 8.26 12.52
C GLU A 35 -19.87 9.65 11.88
N LYS A 36 -21.10 10.17 11.88
CA LYS A 36 -21.44 11.41 11.16
C LYS A 36 -20.65 12.61 11.67
N GLU A 37 -20.37 12.62 12.97
CA GLU A 37 -19.58 13.62 13.69
C GLU A 37 -18.08 13.56 13.36
N ALA A 38 -17.64 12.51 12.67
CA ALA A 38 -16.27 12.23 12.25
C ALA A 38 -16.11 12.20 10.72
N GLU A 39 -17.18 12.40 9.95
CA GLU A 39 -17.12 12.44 8.49
C GLU A 39 -16.53 13.79 8.04
N CYS A 40 -15.31 13.77 7.49
CA CYS A 40 -14.65 14.94 6.92
C CYS A 40 -14.19 14.67 5.48
N GLU A 41 -14.20 15.71 4.64
CA GLU A 41 -13.73 15.63 3.25
C GLU A 41 -12.20 15.66 3.14
N GLU A 42 -11.53 15.99 4.24
CA GLU A 42 -10.08 16.14 4.36
C GLU A 42 -9.37 14.84 4.72
N ALA A 43 -10.10 13.73 4.85
CA ALA A 43 -9.51 12.46 5.21
C ALA A 43 -10.09 11.27 4.42
N VAL A 44 -9.23 10.28 4.19
CA VAL A 44 -9.59 8.98 3.64
C VAL A 44 -9.24 7.91 4.66
N TRP A 45 -10.20 7.03 4.94
CA TRP A 45 -10.04 5.96 5.92
C TRP A 45 -10.28 4.61 5.24
N CYS A 46 -9.32 3.70 5.36
CA CYS A 46 -9.38 2.39 4.73
C CYS A 46 -8.97 1.29 5.70
N ASN A 47 -9.64 0.15 5.66
CA ASN A 47 -9.17 -1.05 6.32
C ASN A 47 -8.28 -1.85 5.37
N ILE A 48 -7.09 -2.21 5.84
CA ILE A 48 -6.21 -3.20 5.21
C ILE A 48 -6.40 -4.53 5.92
N VAL A 49 -6.71 -5.59 5.17
CA VAL A 49 -6.93 -6.94 5.72
C VAL A 49 -5.74 -7.84 5.41
N THR A 50 -5.20 -8.47 6.44
CA THR A 50 -4.05 -9.39 6.36
C THR A 50 -4.32 -10.66 7.14
N GLY A 51 -4.83 -11.68 6.45
CA GLY A 51 -5.26 -12.93 7.08
C GLY A 51 -6.42 -12.66 8.03
N ASN A 52 -6.22 -12.89 9.32
CA ASN A 52 -7.23 -12.70 10.35
C ASN A 52 -7.10 -11.34 11.08
N SER A 53 -6.23 -10.46 10.60
CA SER A 53 -6.02 -9.13 11.18
C SER A 53 -6.48 -8.04 10.23
N THR A 54 -6.99 -6.96 10.81
CA THR A 54 -7.41 -5.76 10.11
C THR A 54 -6.66 -4.57 10.71
N LEU A 55 -6.06 -3.76 9.87
CA LEU A 55 -5.39 -2.51 10.24
C LEU A 55 -6.12 -1.35 9.57
N THR A 56 -6.62 -0.39 10.34
CA THR A 56 -7.21 0.83 9.81
C THR A 56 -6.09 1.82 9.44
N VAL A 57 -6.14 2.36 8.23
CA VAL A 57 -5.19 3.34 7.73
C VAL A 57 -5.94 4.62 7.37
N GLY A 58 -5.54 5.73 7.96
CA GLY A 58 -6.05 7.07 7.69
C GLY A 58 -5.03 7.93 6.95
N LEU A 59 -5.47 8.63 5.92
CA LEU A 59 -4.72 9.73 5.30
C LEU A 59 -5.50 11.02 5.54
N VAL A 60 -4.88 11.99 6.20
CA VAL A 60 -5.49 13.28 6.60
C VAL A 60 -4.72 14.43 5.98
N TYR A 61 -5.42 15.46 5.52
CA TYR A 61 -4.84 16.74 5.15
C TYR A 61 -5.56 17.89 5.88
N ARG A 62 -4.97 18.38 6.96
CA ARG A 62 -5.49 19.55 7.67
C ARG A 62 -4.89 20.81 7.05
N SER A 63 -5.74 21.65 6.46
CA SER A 63 -5.34 23.00 6.01
C SER A 63 -5.08 23.92 7.20
N ARG A 64 -4.17 24.89 7.04
CA ARG A 64 -3.95 25.95 8.04
C ARG A 64 -5.19 26.79 8.32
N ASN A 65 -6.03 26.99 7.30
CA ASN A 65 -7.24 27.80 7.37
C ASN A 65 -8.50 26.93 7.50
N ILE A 66 -8.38 25.78 8.18
CA ILE A 66 -9.50 24.89 8.43
C ILE A 66 -10.54 25.58 9.34
N SER A 67 -11.83 25.29 9.13
CA SER A 67 -12.86 25.77 10.06
C SER A 67 -12.80 24.99 11.37
N ILE A 68 -13.29 25.59 12.47
CA ILE A 68 -13.38 24.92 13.77
C ILE A 68 -14.18 23.60 13.63
N GLU A 69 -15.30 23.63 12.91
CA GLU A 69 -16.15 22.45 12.69
C GLU A 69 -15.42 21.31 11.95
N GLU A 70 -14.69 21.62 10.87
CA GLU A 70 -13.92 20.61 10.14
C GLU A 70 -12.74 20.09 10.96
N ASN A 71 -12.12 20.94 11.77
CA ASN A 71 -11.05 20.53 12.68
C ASN A 71 -11.58 19.58 13.77
N GLU A 72 -12.75 19.86 14.34
CA GLU A 72 -13.42 18.98 15.29
C GLU A 72 -13.78 17.63 14.67
N LYS A 73 -14.24 17.59 13.40
CA LYS A 73 -14.49 16.34 12.68
C LYS A 73 -13.22 15.50 12.52
N ILE A 74 -12.08 16.12 12.19
CA ILE A 74 -10.78 15.42 12.14
C ILE A 74 -10.43 14.86 13.52
N HIS A 75 -10.59 15.65 14.59
CA HIS A 75 -10.33 15.19 15.96
C HIS A 75 -11.23 14.00 16.34
N ASN A 76 -12.52 14.06 16.02
CA ASN A 76 -13.47 12.98 16.27
C ASN A 76 -13.12 11.72 15.48
N ALA A 77 -12.73 11.87 14.21
CA ALA A 77 -12.27 10.76 13.38
C ALA A 77 -11.05 10.05 13.98
N ILE A 78 -10.07 10.82 14.46
CA ILE A 78 -8.89 10.28 15.13
C ILE A 78 -9.28 9.53 16.41
N LYS A 79 -10.17 10.10 17.24
CA LYS A 79 -10.69 9.43 18.46
C LYS A 79 -11.45 8.15 18.14
N GLU A 80 -12.20 8.11 17.05
CA GLU A 80 -12.94 6.91 16.66
C GLU A 80 -12.00 5.81 16.15
N VAL A 81 -11.03 6.19 15.31
CA VAL A 81 -10.07 5.27 14.69
C VAL A 81 -9.02 4.77 15.69
N SER A 82 -8.64 5.57 16.68
CA SER A 82 -7.68 5.17 17.72
C SER A 82 -8.16 4.01 18.61
N LYS A 83 -9.48 3.76 18.64
CA LYS A 83 -10.08 2.59 19.32
C LYS A 83 -9.74 1.25 18.64
N ARG A 84 -9.08 1.28 17.49
CA ARG A 84 -8.75 0.13 16.64
C ARG A 84 -7.24 0.00 16.46
N ASP A 85 -6.78 -1.13 15.91
CA ASP A 85 -5.42 -1.22 15.37
C ASP A 85 -5.32 -0.27 14.16
N CYS A 86 -4.52 0.80 14.28
CA CYS A 86 -4.52 1.86 13.27
C CYS A 86 -3.16 2.53 13.03
N ILE A 87 -3.06 3.13 11.85
CA ILE A 87 -2.03 4.09 11.45
C ILE A 87 -2.74 5.31 10.84
N ILE A 88 -2.40 6.50 11.28
CA ILE A 88 -2.95 7.76 10.76
C ILE A 88 -1.77 8.59 10.25
N MET A 89 -1.85 9.10 9.03
CA MET A 89 -0.75 9.84 8.44
C MET A 89 -1.23 11.03 7.61
N GLY A 90 -0.34 11.97 7.35
CA GLY A 90 -0.55 13.07 6.40
C GLY A 90 -0.05 14.40 6.93
N ASP A 91 -0.41 15.48 6.25
CA ASP A 91 0.00 16.85 6.62
C ASP A 91 -1.06 17.46 7.54
N PHE A 92 -0.66 17.74 8.78
CA PHE A 92 -1.52 18.31 9.80
C PHE A 92 -1.37 19.82 9.96
N ASN A 93 -0.35 20.44 9.34
CA ASN A 93 -0.08 21.87 9.46
C ASN A 93 -0.11 22.41 10.92
N HIS A 94 0.39 21.66 11.88
CA HIS A 94 0.62 22.13 13.26
C HIS A 94 2.06 22.61 13.39
N TRP A 95 2.26 23.93 13.30
CA TRP A 95 3.58 24.57 13.17
C TRP A 95 4.35 24.68 14.47
N HIS A 96 3.65 24.60 15.59
CA HIS A 96 4.17 24.97 16.88
C HIS A 96 4.26 23.79 17.84
N ILE A 97 4.15 22.56 17.33
CA ILE A 97 4.37 21.33 18.10
C ILE A 97 5.82 20.89 17.95
N GLN A 98 6.52 20.83 19.08
CA GLN A 98 7.85 20.25 19.20
C GLN A 98 7.75 18.82 19.73
N TRP A 99 7.73 17.85 18.81
CA TRP A 99 7.58 16.43 19.15
C TRP A 99 8.75 15.84 19.95
N THR A 100 9.95 16.41 19.84
CA THR A 100 11.14 15.95 20.56
C THR A 100 11.16 16.39 22.02
N SER A 101 10.73 17.63 22.29
CA SER A 101 10.65 18.21 23.64
C SER A 101 9.28 18.01 24.30
N LEU A 102 8.30 17.48 23.56
CA LEU A 102 6.91 17.29 23.99
C LEU A 102 6.24 18.62 24.42
N GLN A 103 6.48 19.67 23.65
CA GLN A 103 5.93 21.01 23.88
C GLN A 103 5.08 21.46 22.70
N SER A 104 4.09 22.31 22.99
CA SER A 104 3.26 22.94 21.98
C SER A 104 2.96 24.38 22.38
N THR A 105 2.94 25.30 21.42
CA THR A 105 2.58 26.71 21.66
C THR A 105 1.42 27.12 20.77
N GLY A 106 0.32 27.57 21.36
CA GLY A 106 -0.88 27.94 20.62
C GLY A 106 -2.03 26.98 20.88
N ARG A 107 -3.25 27.49 20.81
CA ARG A 107 -4.44 26.77 21.27
C ARG A 107 -4.72 25.51 20.43
N GLU A 108 -4.78 25.64 19.12
CA GLU A 108 -5.11 24.53 18.21
C GLU A 108 -4.05 23.43 18.24
N ASP A 109 -2.78 23.82 18.24
CA ASP A 109 -1.64 22.90 18.30
C ASP A 109 -1.58 22.17 19.66
N GLN A 110 -1.97 22.84 20.75
CA GLN A 110 -2.08 22.20 22.06
C GLN A 110 -3.28 21.23 22.13
N GLU A 111 -4.41 21.60 21.53
CA GLU A 111 -5.59 20.72 21.44
C GLU A 111 -5.27 19.44 20.67
N PHE A 112 -4.57 19.54 19.54
CA PHE A 112 -4.12 18.37 18.78
C PHE A 112 -3.06 17.55 19.54
N PHE A 113 -2.09 18.22 20.17
CA PHE A 113 -1.10 17.52 20.99
C PHE A 113 -1.75 16.71 22.12
N ASN A 114 -2.70 17.31 22.84
CA ASN A 114 -3.47 16.63 23.88
C ASN A 114 -4.29 15.47 23.31
N LEU A 115 -4.93 15.65 22.14
CA LEU A 115 -5.65 14.57 21.46
C LEU A 115 -4.76 13.35 21.20
N VAL A 116 -3.52 13.57 20.73
CA VAL A 116 -2.58 12.47 20.49
C VAL A 116 -2.23 11.74 21.79
N GLN A 117 -2.02 12.48 22.88
CA GLN A 117 -1.78 11.89 24.21
C GLN A 117 -3.00 11.11 24.73
N ASP A 118 -4.18 11.70 24.68
CA ASP A 118 -5.44 11.14 25.19
C ASP A 118 -5.87 9.87 24.44
N THR A 119 -5.46 9.75 23.17
CA THR A 119 -5.71 8.57 22.33
C THR A 119 -4.60 7.53 22.40
N PHE A 120 -3.55 7.76 23.19
CA PHE A 120 -2.37 6.90 23.33
C PHE A 120 -1.69 6.57 21.99
N LEU A 121 -1.83 7.45 20.99
CA LEU A 121 -1.20 7.26 19.69
C LEU A 121 0.29 7.63 19.77
N SER A 122 1.14 6.79 19.19
CA SER A 122 2.57 7.05 19.08
C SER A 122 2.88 7.80 17.80
N GLN A 123 3.48 8.99 17.90
CA GLN A 123 4.02 9.75 16.77
C GLN A 123 5.42 9.24 16.39
N HIS A 124 5.66 9.05 15.09
CA HIS A 124 6.90 8.43 14.59
C HIS A 124 7.81 9.37 13.81
N VAL A 125 7.33 10.54 13.40
CA VAL A 125 8.14 11.53 12.67
C VAL A 125 8.69 12.54 13.65
N LEU A 126 10.02 12.61 13.76
CA LEU A 126 10.75 13.48 14.69
C LEU A 126 11.70 14.46 13.97
N GLU A 127 11.81 14.36 12.65
CA GLU A 127 12.65 15.20 11.81
C GLU A 127 11.76 16.10 10.94
N ALA A 128 12.24 17.30 10.61
CA ALA A 128 11.48 18.29 9.86
C ALA A 128 11.07 17.76 8.47
N THR A 129 9.80 17.94 8.12
CA THR A 129 9.22 17.52 6.84
C THR A 129 9.01 18.70 5.91
N ARG A 130 9.04 19.92 6.43
CA ARG A 130 9.04 21.18 5.68
C ARG A 130 9.79 22.23 6.45
N ASP A 131 10.75 22.88 5.81
CA ASP A 131 11.64 23.86 6.45
C ASP A 131 12.24 23.25 7.75
N GLU A 132 12.00 23.88 8.90
CA GLU A 132 12.43 23.40 10.22
C GLU A 132 11.31 22.70 11.02
N ASN A 133 10.13 22.51 10.41
CA ASN A 133 8.93 22.06 11.11
C ASN A 133 8.53 20.62 10.75
N VAL A 134 7.95 19.93 11.73
CA VAL A 134 7.38 18.58 11.59
C VAL A 134 5.87 18.71 11.35
N LEU A 135 5.48 18.85 10.08
CA LEU A 135 4.07 19.06 9.70
C LEU A 135 3.40 17.77 9.23
N ASP A 136 4.18 16.88 8.63
CA ASP A 136 3.72 15.59 8.16
C ASP A 136 3.89 14.56 9.29
N ILE A 137 2.76 14.08 9.79
CA ILE A 137 2.65 13.26 11.00
C ILE A 137 2.39 11.80 10.62
N VAL A 138 2.90 10.85 11.41
CA VAL A 138 2.60 9.43 11.30
C VAL A 138 2.33 8.89 12.70
N LEU A 139 1.06 8.72 13.02
CA LEU A 139 0.55 8.18 14.27
C LEU A 139 0.26 6.67 14.14
N SER A 140 0.43 5.93 15.23
CA SER A 140 -0.02 4.53 15.30
C SER A 140 -0.55 4.17 16.68
N SER A 141 -1.55 3.28 16.76
CA SER A 141 -2.03 2.76 18.05
C SER A 141 -1.08 1.76 18.73
N GLN A 142 -0.18 1.12 17.97
CA GLN A 142 0.92 0.30 18.50
C GLN A 142 2.23 0.75 17.85
N LYS A 143 3.24 1.08 18.68
CA LYS A 143 4.53 1.58 18.20
C LYS A 143 5.20 0.62 17.21
N GLU A 144 4.94 -0.68 17.34
CA GLU A 144 5.49 -1.74 16.51
C GLU A 144 4.94 -1.72 15.07
N PHE A 145 3.82 -1.05 14.80
CA PHE A 145 3.24 -0.99 13.46
C PHE A 145 4.06 -0.17 12.48
N VAL A 146 4.85 0.79 12.95
CA VAL A 146 5.66 1.66 12.11
C VAL A 146 7.14 1.40 12.40
N ASP A 147 7.92 1.20 11.35
CA ASP A 147 9.36 0.95 11.45
C ASP A 147 10.11 1.65 10.32
N ASN A 148 11.40 1.92 10.54
CA ASN A 148 12.33 2.47 9.55
C ASN A 148 11.77 3.74 8.86
N VAL A 149 11.28 4.69 9.67
CA VAL A 149 10.88 6.03 9.21
C VAL A 149 12.11 6.77 8.70
N LYS A 150 11.98 7.38 7.52
CA LYS A 150 13.03 8.15 6.86
C LYS A 150 12.43 9.36 6.18
N ILE A 151 13.04 10.52 6.44
CA ILE A 151 12.81 11.72 5.65
C ILE A 151 13.68 11.64 4.39
N CYS A 152 13.01 11.66 3.25
CA CYS A 152 13.59 11.60 1.93
C CYS A 152 13.43 12.96 1.25
N GLU A 153 14.19 13.16 0.18
CA GLU A 153 14.18 14.42 -0.53
C GLU A 153 12.79 14.77 -1.11
N PRO A 154 12.49 16.05 -1.38
CA PRO A 154 11.20 16.44 -1.94
C PRO A 154 10.87 15.74 -3.26
N LEU A 155 9.58 15.51 -3.49
CA LEU A 155 9.08 14.93 -4.73
C LEU A 155 8.80 16.04 -5.74
N GLY A 156 9.58 16.07 -6.83
CA GLY A 156 9.42 17.09 -7.87
C GLY A 156 9.72 18.49 -7.32
N CYS A 157 8.76 19.40 -7.44
CA CYS A 157 8.83 20.78 -6.93
C CYS A 157 8.07 20.98 -5.62
N SER A 158 7.74 19.89 -4.90
CA SER A 158 7.10 20.01 -3.59
C SER A 158 8.05 20.72 -2.62
N ASP A 159 7.48 21.57 -1.77
CA ASP A 159 8.09 22.20 -0.61
C ASP A 159 8.14 21.26 0.62
N HIS A 160 7.46 20.11 0.55
CA HIS A 160 7.50 19.06 1.57
C HIS A 160 8.47 17.93 1.17
N ASN A 161 9.18 17.43 2.18
CA ASN A 161 9.99 16.23 2.11
C ASN A 161 9.10 14.98 2.08
N GLN A 162 9.59 13.91 1.45
CA GLN A 162 8.88 12.63 1.43
C GLN A 162 9.11 11.87 2.74
N ILE A 163 8.09 11.23 3.29
CA ILE A 163 8.25 10.27 4.39
C ILE A 163 8.16 8.84 3.86
N HIS A 164 9.20 8.04 4.10
CA HIS A 164 9.21 6.61 3.79
C HIS A 164 9.27 5.81 5.09
N PHE A 165 8.33 4.88 5.28
CA PHE A 165 8.32 3.99 6.44
C PHE A 165 7.76 2.61 6.08
N ILE A 166 7.93 1.66 7.00
CA ILE A 166 7.45 0.28 6.88
C ILE A 166 6.26 0.11 7.81
N ILE A 167 5.14 -0.31 7.24
CA ILE A 167 3.97 -0.77 8.00
C ILE A 167 4.15 -2.27 8.29
N LYS A 168 4.24 -2.62 9.58
CA LYS A 168 4.24 -4.00 10.05
C LYS A 168 2.81 -4.44 10.33
N VAL A 169 2.34 -5.39 9.55
CA VAL A 169 1.03 -6.02 9.69
C VAL A 169 1.16 -7.41 10.31
N LYS A 170 0.29 -7.73 11.27
CA LYS A 170 0.12 -9.09 11.77
C LYS A 170 -0.55 -9.91 10.65
N GLY A 171 0.01 -11.06 10.31
CA GLY A 171 -0.56 -11.92 9.29
C GLY A 171 0.39 -13.02 8.83
N GLU A 172 -0.18 -14.17 8.51
CA GLU A 172 0.58 -15.22 7.85
C GLU A 172 0.99 -14.73 6.47
N ARG A 173 2.29 -14.87 6.16
CA ARG A 173 2.77 -14.68 4.80
C ARG A 173 2.12 -15.74 3.91
N ASN A 174 0.98 -15.41 3.33
CA ASN A 174 0.45 -16.12 2.17
C ASN A 174 1.37 -15.82 0.97
N ARG A 175 2.57 -16.40 1.00
CA ARG A 175 3.41 -16.54 -0.19
C ARG A 175 2.63 -17.45 -1.12
N LYS A 176 1.75 -16.90 -1.94
CA LYS A 176 1.28 -17.58 -3.15
C LYS A 176 2.51 -17.80 -4.02
N ILE A 177 3.22 -18.90 -3.78
CA ILE A 177 4.33 -19.34 -4.61
C ILE A 177 3.68 -19.63 -5.96
N ARG A 178 3.90 -18.73 -6.92
CA ARG A 178 3.43 -18.96 -8.28
C ARG A 178 4.35 -20.01 -8.90
N TYR A 179 3.76 -21.12 -9.30
CA TYR A 179 4.43 -22.13 -10.10
C TYR A 179 4.10 -21.86 -11.57
N ARG A 180 5.06 -22.08 -12.47
CA ARG A 180 4.83 -22.04 -13.91
C ARG A 180 5.25 -23.37 -14.53
N LYS A 181 4.43 -23.88 -15.45
CA LYS A 181 4.78 -25.02 -16.31
C LYS A 181 5.98 -24.68 -17.20
N THR A 182 6.97 -25.56 -17.20
CA THR A 182 8.23 -25.35 -17.91
C THR A 182 8.28 -26.25 -19.14
N PHE A 183 7.57 -25.85 -20.19
CA PHE A 183 7.40 -26.66 -21.40
C PHE A 183 8.73 -27.11 -22.02
N HIS A 184 9.77 -26.28 -22.04
CA HIS A 184 11.09 -26.69 -22.56
C HIS A 184 11.76 -27.83 -21.78
N LYS A 185 11.31 -28.15 -20.55
CA LYS A 185 11.75 -29.31 -19.76
C LYS A 185 10.71 -30.43 -19.74
N GLY A 186 9.69 -30.35 -20.58
CA GLY A 186 8.64 -31.35 -20.68
C GLY A 186 9.19 -32.70 -21.14
N ARG A 187 8.67 -33.77 -20.55
CA ARG A 187 9.00 -35.16 -20.91
C ARG A 187 8.19 -35.61 -22.13
N TYR A 188 8.46 -35.00 -23.28
CA TYR A 188 7.64 -35.17 -24.49
C TYR A 188 7.62 -36.59 -25.07
N LYS A 189 8.68 -37.39 -24.84
CA LYS A 189 8.71 -38.80 -25.25
C LYS A 189 7.64 -39.60 -24.49
N ASP A 190 7.60 -39.45 -23.17
CA ASP A 190 6.60 -40.10 -22.32
C ASP A 190 5.18 -39.61 -22.62
N MET A 191 5.00 -38.31 -22.95
CA MET A 191 3.70 -37.78 -23.38
C MET A 191 3.19 -38.48 -24.64
N ARG A 192 4.05 -38.66 -25.65
CA ARG A 192 3.68 -39.35 -26.89
C ARG A 192 3.35 -40.82 -26.63
N GLU A 193 4.16 -41.50 -25.82
CA GLU A 193 3.90 -42.90 -25.45
C GLU A 193 2.60 -43.07 -24.67
N TYR A 194 2.23 -42.10 -23.82
CA TYR A 194 0.95 -42.10 -23.12
C TYR A 194 -0.22 -41.89 -24.08
N LEU A 195 -0.17 -40.86 -24.93
CA LEU A 195 -1.24 -40.54 -25.89
C LEU A 195 -1.42 -41.64 -26.95
N ALA A 196 -0.35 -42.36 -27.29
CA ALA A 196 -0.40 -43.49 -28.23
C ALA A 196 -1.14 -44.72 -27.66
N LYS A 197 -1.29 -44.83 -26.34
CA LYS A 197 -2.05 -45.91 -25.68
C LYS A 197 -3.56 -45.66 -25.69
N ILE A 198 -3.99 -44.44 -26.00
CA ILE A 198 -5.41 -44.08 -26.04
C ILE A 198 -5.97 -44.57 -27.38
N ASP A 199 -7.03 -45.38 -27.31
CA ASP A 199 -7.81 -45.78 -28.49
C ASP A 199 -8.72 -44.62 -28.90
N TRP A 200 -8.18 -43.70 -29.71
CA TRP A 200 -8.91 -42.52 -30.19
C TRP A 200 -10.14 -42.88 -31.02
N ASN A 201 -10.11 -43.99 -31.76
CA ASN A 201 -11.24 -44.42 -32.59
C ASN A 201 -12.43 -44.81 -31.73
N LYS A 202 -12.19 -45.51 -30.61
CA LYS A 202 -13.23 -45.81 -29.62
C LYS A 202 -13.64 -44.57 -28.84
N THR A 203 -12.66 -43.76 -28.43
CA THR A 203 -12.88 -42.62 -27.52
C THR A 203 -13.67 -41.49 -28.16
N LEU A 204 -13.49 -41.28 -29.46
CA LEU A 204 -14.15 -40.21 -30.23
C LEU A 204 -15.39 -40.71 -30.99
N LYS A 205 -15.72 -42.01 -30.92
CA LYS A 205 -16.85 -42.59 -31.64
C LYS A 205 -18.18 -41.97 -31.19
N ASN A 206 -19.05 -41.64 -32.15
CA ASN A 206 -20.39 -41.09 -31.92
C ASN A 206 -20.41 -39.78 -31.12
N LYS A 207 -19.33 -38.98 -31.21
CA LYS A 207 -19.23 -37.67 -30.55
C LYS A 207 -19.28 -36.54 -31.58
N THR A 208 -19.85 -35.42 -31.16
CA THR A 208 -19.82 -34.18 -31.92
C THR A 208 -18.40 -33.58 -31.95
N ALA A 209 -18.15 -32.68 -32.90
CA ALA A 209 -16.84 -32.00 -32.98
C ALA A 209 -16.46 -31.29 -31.68
N THR A 210 -17.43 -30.66 -31.00
CA THR A 210 -17.22 -29.97 -29.72
C THR A 210 -16.85 -30.95 -28.61
N GLU A 211 -17.53 -32.09 -28.53
CA GLU A 211 -17.21 -33.14 -27.54
C GLU A 211 -15.85 -33.77 -27.80
N CYS A 212 -15.51 -34.03 -29.07
CA CYS A 212 -14.19 -34.50 -29.47
C CYS A 212 -13.09 -33.53 -29.06
N TRP A 213 -13.29 -32.22 -29.29
CA TRP A 213 -12.35 -31.18 -28.88
C TRP A 213 -12.17 -31.14 -27.37
N ASN A 214 -13.26 -31.20 -26.61
CA ASN A 214 -13.20 -31.16 -25.14
C ASN A 214 -12.43 -32.36 -24.57
N ILE A 215 -12.62 -33.56 -25.15
CA ILE A 215 -11.89 -34.76 -24.74
C ILE A 215 -10.41 -34.66 -25.10
N LEU A 216 -10.10 -34.23 -26.32
CA LEU A 216 -8.71 -34.04 -26.74
C LEU A 216 -8.02 -33.03 -25.83
N LYS A 217 -8.68 -31.91 -25.55
CA LYS A 217 -8.19 -30.87 -24.65
C LYS A 217 -7.98 -31.40 -23.23
N SER A 218 -8.91 -32.19 -22.69
CA SER A 218 -8.75 -32.76 -21.34
C SER A 218 -7.59 -33.73 -21.26
N GLU A 219 -7.39 -34.57 -22.28
CA GLU A 219 -6.25 -35.48 -22.34
C GLU A 219 -4.93 -34.72 -22.45
N ILE A 220 -4.88 -33.67 -23.28
CA ILE A 220 -3.71 -32.78 -23.38
C ILE A 220 -3.42 -32.09 -22.05
N ASP A 221 -4.44 -31.52 -21.40
CA ASP A 221 -4.30 -30.86 -20.10
C ASP A 221 -3.75 -31.85 -19.05
N CYS A 222 -4.25 -33.08 -19.03
CA CYS A 222 -3.79 -34.18 -18.16
C CYS A 222 -2.31 -34.55 -18.41
N VAL A 223 -1.91 -34.79 -19.66
CA VAL A 223 -0.50 -35.14 -19.95
C VAL A 223 0.43 -33.97 -19.69
N VAL A 224 -0.01 -32.74 -19.92
CA VAL A 224 0.78 -31.55 -19.58
C VAL A 224 0.99 -31.47 -18.07
N ASP A 225 -0.04 -31.71 -17.26
CA ASP A 225 0.10 -31.72 -15.78
C ASP A 225 1.03 -32.84 -15.29
N LYS A 226 0.99 -34.01 -15.93
CA LYS A 226 1.78 -35.17 -15.53
C LYS A 226 3.25 -35.09 -15.96
N PHE A 227 3.53 -34.54 -17.13
CA PHE A 227 4.84 -34.65 -17.77
C PHE A 227 5.57 -33.31 -17.97
N VAL A 228 4.93 -32.16 -17.70
CA VAL A 228 5.59 -30.85 -17.75
C VAL A 228 5.88 -30.36 -16.32
N PRO A 229 7.15 -30.23 -15.92
CA PRO A 229 7.48 -29.87 -14.55
C PRO A 229 7.10 -28.42 -14.23
N LEU A 230 6.65 -28.23 -13.00
CA LEU A 230 6.42 -26.91 -12.40
C LEU A 230 7.73 -26.39 -11.80
N ILE A 231 8.10 -25.16 -12.16
CA ILE A 231 9.22 -24.45 -11.51
C ILE A 231 8.65 -23.30 -10.69
N LYS A 232 9.24 -23.09 -9.50
CA LYS A 232 8.97 -21.92 -8.67
C LYS A 232 9.31 -20.67 -9.47
N GLN A 233 8.32 -19.82 -9.70
CA GLN A 233 8.57 -18.53 -10.32
C GLN A 233 9.39 -17.68 -9.34
N GLY A 234 10.65 -17.41 -9.69
CA GLY A 234 11.49 -16.49 -8.93
C GLY A 234 10.85 -15.11 -8.86
N LYS A 235 11.23 -14.31 -7.85
CA LYS A 235 10.84 -12.90 -7.80
C LYS A 235 11.18 -12.27 -9.15
N LEU A 236 10.20 -11.68 -9.83
CA LEU A 236 10.47 -10.80 -10.96
C LEU A 236 11.55 -9.81 -10.51
N SER A 237 12.67 -9.82 -11.23
CA SER A 237 13.77 -8.87 -11.00
C SER A 237 13.19 -7.45 -10.95
N LYS A 238 13.54 -6.73 -9.88
CA LYS A 238 13.05 -5.38 -9.58
C LYS A 238 13.31 -4.46 -10.78
N LYS A 239 12.28 -3.68 -11.14
CA LYS A 239 12.35 -2.51 -12.03
C LYS A 239 12.58 -2.80 -13.52
N LYS A 240 11.78 -3.67 -14.15
CA LYS A 240 11.75 -3.78 -15.63
C LYS A 240 11.31 -2.49 -16.34
N HIS A 241 10.68 -1.54 -15.64
CA HIS A 241 10.14 -0.31 -16.21
C HIS A 241 11.09 0.91 -16.14
N LEU A 242 12.25 0.79 -15.48
CA LEU A 242 13.19 1.92 -15.33
C LEU A 242 14.49 1.63 -16.05
N SER A 243 14.94 2.57 -16.90
CA SER A 243 16.24 2.47 -17.57
C SER A 243 17.39 2.52 -16.56
N LYS A 244 18.55 1.97 -16.93
CA LYS A 244 19.77 2.05 -16.10
C LYS A 244 20.14 3.50 -15.79
N GLU A 245 19.93 4.40 -16.74
CA GLU A 245 20.19 5.83 -16.58
C GLU A 245 19.25 6.46 -15.55
N ALA A 246 17.95 6.18 -15.60
CA ALA A 246 16.98 6.66 -14.61
C ALA A 246 17.37 6.20 -13.20
N ILE A 247 17.81 4.94 -13.05
CA ILE A 247 18.29 4.41 -11.77
C ILE A 247 19.52 5.18 -11.27
N ARG A 248 20.47 5.53 -12.15
CA ARG A 248 21.64 6.34 -11.79
C ARG A 248 21.24 7.74 -11.33
N LYS A 249 20.33 8.42 -12.06
CA LYS A 249 19.84 9.75 -11.69
C LYS A 249 19.13 9.74 -10.32
N ILE A 250 18.29 8.74 -10.05
CA ILE A 250 17.65 8.56 -8.74
C ILE A 250 18.70 8.41 -7.62
N LYS A 251 19.71 7.55 -7.82
CA LYS A 251 20.78 7.36 -6.82
C LYS A 251 21.60 8.63 -6.61
N TYR A 252 21.92 9.34 -7.69
CA TYR A 252 22.66 10.60 -7.62
C TYR A 252 21.88 11.65 -6.83
N LYS A 253 20.58 11.83 -7.11
CA LYS A 253 19.68 12.71 -6.36
C LYS A 253 19.72 12.39 -4.86
N GLN A 254 19.58 11.12 -4.49
CA GLN A 254 19.62 10.67 -3.09
C GLN A 254 20.97 10.93 -2.40
N ILE A 255 22.08 10.80 -3.13
CA ILE A 255 23.42 11.11 -2.60
C ILE A 255 23.57 12.61 -2.37
N MET A 256 23.15 13.43 -3.33
CA MET A 256 23.24 14.89 -3.22
C MET A 256 22.37 15.42 -2.08
N TRP A 257 21.17 14.87 -1.89
CA TRP A 257 20.31 15.18 -0.75
C TRP A 257 21.02 14.91 0.59
N LYS A 258 21.62 13.74 0.75
CA LYS A 258 22.37 13.41 1.98
C LYS A 258 23.53 14.35 2.23
N ARG A 259 24.22 14.80 1.17
CA ARG A 259 25.30 15.77 1.30
C ARG A 259 24.80 17.14 1.75
N TRP A 260 23.68 17.59 1.18
CA TRP A 260 23.04 18.85 1.55
C TRP A 260 22.56 18.85 3.01
N MET A 261 22.01 17.73 3.50
CA MET A 261 21.62 17.59 4.91
C MET A 261 22.82 17.60 5.89
N MET A 262 24.06 17.43 5.41
CA MET A 262 25.27 17.42 6.25
C MET A 262 26.04 18.75 6.22
N THR A 263 25.64 19.69 5.36
CA THR A 263 26.22 21.04 5.25
C THR A 263 25.39 22.03 6.04
#